data_AF-A0A7J3TLE5-F1
#
_entry.id   AF-A0A7J3TLE5-F1
#
_cell.length_a   1.000
_cell.length_b   1.000
_cell.length_c   1.000
_cell.angle_alpha   90.00
_cell.angle_beta   90.00
_cell.angle_gamma   90.00
#
_symmetry.space_group_name_H-M   'P 1'
#
loop_
_entity.id
_entity.type
_entity.pdbx_description
1 polymer ?
#
loop_
_entity_poly.entity_id
_entity_poly.type
_entity_poly.pdbx_seq_one_letter_code
_entity_poly.pdbx_strand_id
1 'polypeptide(L)'
;MKFDLKCSVSLSRDGSEAKESVEEFFKNFGEDIKWRIDGENLLLHIISHEKRSHQIVLQLYKRLAPIFGKHKIGMRGIHIDEYEIEFEIEKNPLH
;
A
#
# COMPACT_ATOMS: atom_id res chain seq x y z
N MET A 1 8.53 -17.39 -1.51
CA MET A 1 9.02 -15.99 -1.48
C MET A 1 7.94 -15.14 -0.82
N LYS A 2 8.29 -14.20 0.05
CA LYS A 2 7.38 -13.31 0.74
C LYS A 2 7.92 -11.89 0.61
N PHE A 3 7.01 -10.95 0.37
CA PHE A 3 7.27 -9.53 0.25
C PHE A 3 6.48 -8.82 1.33
N ASP A 4 7.16 -8.14 2.24
CA ASP A 4 6.53 -7.32 3.28
C ASP A 4 6.93 -5.86 3.04
N LEU A 5 5.95 -5.02 2.71
CA LEU A 5 6.15 -3.61 2.36
C LEU A 5 5.32 -2.71 3.26
N LYS A 6 5.99 -1.79 3.95
CA LYS A 6 5.37 -0.66 4.63
C LYS A 6 5.68 0.59 3.83
N CYS A 7 4.64 1.34 3.49
CA CYS A 7 4.78 2.57 2.75
C CYS A 7 3.74 3.60 3.19
N SER A 8 4.04 4.84 2.88
CA SER A 8 3.16 5.97 3.09
C SER A 8 2.87 6.66 1.77
N VAL A 9 1.65 7.17 1.61
CA VAL A 9 1.27 8.03 0.50
C VAL A 9 0.96 9.41 1.05
N SER A 10 1.74 10.40 0.63
CA SER A 10 1.53 11.79 1.03
C SER A 10 0.31 12.35 0.32
N LEU A 11 -0.57 12.97 1.10
CA LEU A 11 -1.77 13.65 0.68
C LEU A 11 -1.51 15.16 0.62
N SER A 12 -2.33 15.90 -0.11
CA SER A 12 -2.18 17.35 -0.24
C SER A 12 -2.71 18.13 0.96
N ARG A 13 -3.49 17.47 1.82
CA ARG A 13 -4.13 17.95 3.05
C ARG A 13 -4.63 16.75 3.85
N ASP A 14 -5.17 16.99 5.04
CA ASP A 14 -5.73 15.96 5.91
C ASP A 14 -6.70 15.03 5.17
N GLY A 15 -6.45 13.72 5.28
CA GLY A 15 -7.22 12.66 4.61
C GLY A 15 -8.48 12.21 5.34
N SER A 16 -8.75 12.71 6.55
CA SER A 16 -9.81 12.20 7.43
C SER A 16 -11.19 12.25 6.79
N GLU A 17 -11.46 13.26 5.96
CA GLU A 17 -12.72 13.40 5.19
C GLU A 17 -12.96 12.23 4.23
N ALA A 18 -11.89 11.58 3.73
CA ALA A 18 -11.97 10.47 2.78
C ALA A 18 -12.07 9.09 3.44
N LYS A 19 -12.01 9.00 4.78
CA LYS A 19 -11.87 7.75 5.52
C LYS A 19 -12.93 6.72 5.18
N GLU A 20 -14.21 7.12 5.12
CA GLU A 20 -15.31 6.19 4.80
C GLU A 20 -15.21 5.63 3.37
N SER A 21 -14.85 6.46 2.39
CA SER A 21 -14.69 6.01 1.01
C SER A 21 -13.47 5.10 0.83
N VAL A 22 -12.40 5.35 1.59
CA VAL A 22 -11.21 4.50 1.59
C VAL A 22 -11.50 3.15 2.28
N GLU A 23 -12.25 3.16 3.36
CA GLU A 23 -12.73 1.94 4.04
C GLU A 23 -13.59 1.07 3.11
N GLU A 24 -14.55 1.67 2.41
CA GLU A 24 -15.36 0.96 1.42
C GLU A 24 -14.51 0.38 0.28
N PHE A 25 -13.50 1.11 -0.17
CA PHE A 25 -12.58 0.62 -1.18
C PHE A 25 -11.79 -0.62 -0.73
N PHE A 26 -11.21 -0.59 0.47
CA PHE A 26 -10.40 -1.71 0.97
C PHE A 26 -11.24 -2.94 1.31
N LYS A 27 -12.48 -2.78 1.77
CA LYS A 27 -13.43 -3.90 1.93
C LYS A 27 -13.65 -4.69 0.63
N ASN A 28 -13.55 -4.02 -0.52
CA ASN A 28 -13.78 -4.61 -1.84
C ASN A 28 -12.49 -4.92 -2.61
N PHE A 29 -11.30 -4.66 -2.05
CA PHE A 29 -10.05 -4.76 -2.81
C PHE A 29 -9.55 -6.21 -2.97
N GLY A 30 -9.93 -7.10 -2.06
CA GLY A 30 -9.68 -8.55 -2.17
C GLY A 30 -8.28 -9.02 -1.78
N GLU A 31 -7.40 -8.13 -1.32
CA GLU A 31 -6.09 -8.47 -0.74
C GLU A 31 -6.02 -7.96 0.72
N ASP A 32 -5.34 -8.69 1.60
CA ASP A 32 -5.15 -8.30 3.01
C ASP A 32 -4.14 -7.17 3.10
N ILE A 33 -4.64 -5.94 3.15
CA ILE A 33 -3.84 -4.71 3.22
C ILE A 33 -4.27 -3.97 4.47
N LYS A 34 -3.34 -3.81 5.40
CA LYS A 34 -3.55 -2.94 6.55
C LYS A 34 -3.32 -1.51 6.12
N TRP A 35 -4.23 -0.63 6.52
CA TRP A 35 -4.14 0.79 6.17
C TRP A 35 -4.65 1.66 7.32
N ARG A 36 -4.20 2.91 7.34
CA ARG A 36 -4.77 3.98 8.18
C ARG A 36 -4.46 5.34 7.58
N ILE A 37 -5.34 6.29 7.81
CA ILE A 37 -5.09 7.71 7.51
C ILE A 37 -4.58 8.37 8.79
N ASP A 38 -3.47 9.09 8.67
CA ASP A 38 -2.81 9.83 9.74
C ASP A 38 -2.47 11.24 9.24
N GLY A 39 -3.41 12.17 9.47
CA GLY A 39 -3.35 13.53 8.95
C GLY A 39 -3.18 13.53 7.42
N GLU A 40 -2.04 14.04 6.96
CA GLU A 40 -1.71 14.15 5.54
C GLU A 40 -1.09 12.88 4.94
N ASN A 41 -1.12 11.75 5.65
CA ASN A 41 -0.52 10.50 5.16
C ASN A 41 -1.53 9.35 5.16
N LEU A 42 -1.55 8.59 4.06
CA LEU A 42 -2.15 7.27 4.02
C LEU A 42 -1.04 6.23 4.24
N LEU A 43 -1.08 5.56 5.38
CA LEU A 43 -0.13 4.51 5.75
C LEU A 43 -0.66 3.17 5.28
N LEU A 44 0.19 2.37 4.64
CA LEU A 44 -0.13 1.08 4.05
C LEU A 44 0.89 0.02 4.51
N HIS A 45 0.40 -1.18 4.81
CA HIS A 45 1.21 -2.36 5.06
C HIS A 45 0.67 -3.52 4.22
N ILE A 46 1.52 -4.02 3.32
CA ILE A 46 1.18 -4.97 2.27
C ILE A 46 2.08 -6.18 2.40
N ILE A 47 1.49 -7.34 2.68
CA ILE A 47 2.18 -8.63 2.70
C ILE A 47 1.71 -9.43 1.48
N SER A 48 2.65 -9.93 0.69
CA SER A 48 2.33 -10.75 -0.48
C SER A 48 3.30 -11.90 -0.65
N HIS A 49 2.78 -13.05 -1.10
CA HIS A 49 3.57 -14.27 -1.36
C HIS A 49 3.74 -14.57 -2.85
N GLU A 50 2.94 -13.93 -3.71
CA GLU A 50 2.92 -14.20 -5.16
C GLU A 50 3.35 -12.96 -5.96
N LYS A 51 2.75 -11.81 -5.67
CA LYS A 51 3.01 -10.54 -6.36
C LYS A 51 4.06 -9.73 -5.61
N ARG A 52 4.86 -8.98 -6.35
CA ARG A 52 5.76 -8.01 -5.73
C ARG A 52 4.92 -6.90 -5.10
N SER A 53 5.04 -6.71 -3.80
CA SER A 53 4.24 -5.73 -3.03
C SER A 53 4.33 -4.30 -3.56
N HIS A 54 5.45 -3.89 -4.17
CA HIS A 54 5.56 -2.58 -4.82
C HIS A 54 4.64 -2.41 -6.04
N GLN A 55 4.32 -3.49 -6.76
CA GLN A 55 3.37 -3.43 -7.87
C GLN A 55 1.94 -3.23 -7.34
N ILE A 56 1.62 -3.87 -6.21
CA ILE A 56 0.34 -3.71 -5.51
C ILE A 56 0.17 -2.24 -5.09
N VAL A 57 1.21 -1.61 -4.51
CA VAL A 57 1.17 -0.17 -4.15
C VAL A 57 0.89 0.72 -5.35
N LEU A 58 1.55 0.49 -6.49
CA LEU A 58 1.31 1.30 -7.69
C LEU A 58 -0.12 1.15 -8.22
N GLN A 59 -0.71 -0.05 -8.11
CA GLN A 59 -2.11 -0.27 -8.46
C GLN A 59 -3.06 0.41 -7.48
N LEU A 60 -2.78 0.31 -6.17
CA LEU A 60 -3.54 1.00 -5.12
C LEU A 60 -3.55 2.50 -5.35
N TYR A 61 -2.38 3.09 -5.58
CA TYR A 61 -2.22 4.52 -5.80
C TYR A 61 -3.14 5.03 -6.93
N LYS A 62 -3.13 4.33 -8.07
CA LYS A 62 -3.97 4.69 -9.24
C LYS A 62 -5.47 4.58 -8.94
N ARG A 63 -5.88 3.59 -8.15
CA ARG A 63 -7.30 3.36 -7.82
C ARG A 63 -7.80 4.27 -6.71
N LEU A 64 -6.93 4.67 -5.78
CA LEU A 64 -7.24 5.58 -4.68
C LEU A 64 -7.25 7.04 -5.13
N ALA A 65 -6.45 7.42 -6.13
CA ALA A 65 -6.42 8.78 -6.68
C ALA A 65 -7.80 9.40 -6.96
N PRO A 66 -8.72 8.73 -7.69
CA PRO A 66 -10.07 9.27 -7.90
C PRO A 66 -10.90 9.35 -6.62
N ILE A 67 -10.69 8.46 -5.64
CA ILE A 67 -11.41 8.47 -4.36
C ILE A 67 -11.02 9.71 -3.57
N PHE A 68 -9.73 9.94 -3.35
CA PHE A 68 -9.25 11.16 -2.70
C PHE A 68 -9.61 12.42 -3.51
N GLY A 69 -9.60 12.32 -4.84
CA GLY A 69 -10.00 13.41 -5.74
C GLY A 69 -11.45 13.87 -5.57
N LYS A 70 -12.40 12.97 -5.29
CA LYS A 70 -13.80 13.32 -4.96
C LYS A 70 -13.89 14.19 -3.71
N HIS A 71 -12.98 13.96 -2.77
CA HIS A 71 -12.83 14.74 -1.54
C HIS A 71 -11.87 15.92 -1.72
N LYS A 72 -11.52 16.33 -2.95
CA LYS A 72 -10.56 17.42 -3.23
C LYS A 72 -9.22 17.25 -2.51
N ILE A 73 -8.78 16.01 -2.30
CA ILE A 73 -7.48 15.67 -1.72
C ILE A 73 -6.61 15.08 -2.83
N GLY A 74 -5.46 15.69 -3.10
CA GLY A 74 -4.49 15.17 -4.06
C GLY A 74 -3.57 14.15 -3.41
N MET A 75 -3.28 13.05 -4.11
CA MET A 75 -2.17 12.15 -3.74
C MET A 75 -0.90 12.66 -4.42
N ARG A 76 0.19 12.82 -3.66
CA ARG A 76 1.42 13.48 -4.13
C ARG A 76 2.56 12.52 -4.44
N GLY A 77 2.79 11.53 -3.58
CA GLY A 77 3.93 10.62 -3.74
C GLY A 77 3.84 9.42 -2.81
N ILE A 78 4.52 8.35 -3.20
CA ILE A 78 4.68 7.13 -2.41
C ILE A 78 6.06 7.19 -1.77
N HIS A 79 6.13 6.99 -0.48
CA HIS A 79 7.37 6.83 0.27
C HIS A 79 7.44 5.40 0.80
N ILE A 80 8.55 4.72 0.53
CA ILE A 80 8.78 3.35 1.02
C ILE A 80 9.49 3.47 2.37
N ASP A 81 8.82 3.05 3.43
CA ASP A 81 9.35 3.10 4.79
C ASP A 81 10.19 1.86 5.09
N GLU A 82 9.71 0.68 4.68
CA GLU A 82 10.37 -0.61 4.91
C GLU A 82 9.99 -1.60 3.81
N TYR A 83 10.97 -2.34 3.28
CA TYR A 83 10.70 -3.38 2.28
C TYR A 83 11.57 -4.61 2.54
N GLU A 84 10.94 -5.67 3.04
CA GLU A 84 11.57 -6.95 3.34
C GLU A 84 11.16 -8.01 2.29
N ILE A 85 12.14 -8.83 1.91
CA ILE A 85 11.97 -9.92 0.96
C ILE A 85 12.56 -11.18 1.55
N GLU A 86 11.72 -12.19 1.74
CA GLU A 86 12.10 -13.48 2.30
C GLU A 86 11.96 -14.57 1.21
N PHE A 87 12.98 -15.41 1.05
CA PHE A 87 12.98 -16.52 0.12
C PHE A 87 13.82 -17.67 0.66
N GLU A 88 13.36 -18.90 0.43
CA GLU A 88 14.11 -20.10 0.77
C GLU A 88 15.16 -20.35 -0.30
N ILE A 89 16.39 -20.67 0.13
CA ILE A 89 17.49 -21.05 -0.76
C ILE A 89 17.76 -22.53 -0.54
N GLU A 90 17.48 -23.36 -1.55
CA GLU A 90 17.99 -24.74 -1.58
C GLU A 90 19.49 -24.70 -1.88
N LYS A 91 20.33 -24.86 -0.85
CA LYS A 91 21.77 -25.10 -1.05
C LYS A 91 21.96 -26.58 -1.38
N ASN A 92 22.05 -26.91 -2.66
CA ASN A 92 22.72 -28.17 -3.03
C ASN A 92 24.23 -27.98 -2.81
N PRO A 93 24.87 -28.74 -1.91
CA PRO A 93 26.32 -28.69 -1.77
C PRO A 93 26.95 -29.11 -3.10
N LEU A 94 27.93 -28.33 -3.56
CA LEU A 94 28.79 -28.73 -4.67
C LEU A 94 29.54 -29.99 -4.23
N HIS A 95 29.17 -31.13 -4.83
CA HIS A 95 29.87 -32.40 -4.70
C HIS A 95 31.30 -32.31 -5.23
#